data_AF-K9Z2Z4-F1
#
_entry.id   AF-K9Z2Z4-F1
#
_cell.length_a   1.000
_cell.length_b   1.000
_cell.length_c   1.000
_cell.angle_alpha   90.00
_cell.angle_beta   90.00
_cell.angle_gamma   90.00
#
_symmetry.space_group_name_H-M   'P 1'
#
loop_
_entity.id
_entity.type
_entity.pdbx_description
1 polymer ?
#
loop_
_entity_poly.entity_id
_entity_poly.type
_entity_poly.pdbx_seq_one_letter_code
_entity_poly.pdbx_strand_id
1 'polypeptide(L)'
;MLTNNQNKNQKKPLVTNFIRNLLPFGVRSQQGSTLPMAIGLGSAMMIVGAVAVMKGGQENTNTTSSEQSKQAMAVAEAGVTNVQSFLAKNPSLAMLDLEDWQEIVKVDPNDPKKVEDKIVSAIPPLAEKVEEMKNATNTGSSNGNQESYLCKATQPSSTSSLDSSLGETFNAEKIIEGLQSVAGVKSNSKDTQWVPVGNNGSYKLLDYSRNASEDGAIAIIQGKVGNAVAQLAIDLQGSFNVEGGTINSESTPIMIDGSGDGAPALWITDNTDNDFGNNDFGGNVKITVSDCKKMVGEKPDENGNFEYQPYKNGPKSKGGTTVLTKEPMPPVPTPPSDAISLSAITGDMALPRINVKVKGKTINDTKSSDGYYHYKVNVSQGNSINLKGNDTLSINDNVVLHLDGNMLLSGNSKIKTDSSEKLQIYGSQNTTSIGINGGGESGNVFIHAPNANAGVNGGGSSYPNISGSIWVKSWGKGWSNSNSGVLVANPGKYADYLSGETRQKPKSSTPEPITTTYNNVGKVSNFTRQPISSNK
;
A
#
# COMPACT_ATOMS: atom_id res chain seq x y z
N MET A 1 -23.03 -43.76 30.60
CA MET A 1 -24.13 -44.50 29.94
C MET A 1 -23.53 -45.41 28.88
N LEU A 2 -23.83 -46.70 28.97
CA LEU A 2 -23.47 -47.81 28.05
C LEU A 2 -24.12 -47.58 26.67
N THR A 3 -23.57 -47.95 25.50
CA THR A 3 -23.38 -49.31 24.90
C THR A 3 -22.50 -49.15 23.64
N ASN A 4 -21.42 -49.91 23.37
CA ASN A 4 -21.25 -51.31 22.95
C ASN A 4 -22.08 -51.76 21.72
N ASN A 5 -21.42 -51.96 20.57
CA ASN A 5 -21.90 -52.84 19.51
C ASN A 5 -20.73 -53.40 18.67
N GLN A 6 -20.26 -54.59 19.03
CA GLN A 6 -19.33 -55.39 18.21
C GLN A 6 -20.12 -56.31 17.29
N ASN A 7 -19.88 -56.22 15.98
CA ASN A 7 -20.42 -57.17 15.00
C ASN A 7 -19.30 -58.14 14.57
N LYS A 8 -19.39 -59.38 15.07
CA LYS A 8 -18.53 -60.52 14.71
C LYS A 8 -19.17 -61.26 13.54
N ASN A 9 -18.46 -61.36 12.41
CA ASN A 9 -18.73 -62.37 11.39
C ASN A 9 -17.40 -63.03 10.97
N GLN A 10 -17.00 -64.06 11.72
CA GLN A 10 -15.93 -64.97 11.34
C GLN A 10 -16.47 -65.99 10.33
N LYS A 11 -15.99 -65.91 9.08
CA LYS A 11 -16.20 -66.95 8.06
C LYS A 11 -15.28 -68.13 8.36
N LYS A 12 -15.86 -69.33 8.43
CA LYS A 12 -15.16 -70.62 8.60
C LYS A 12 -14.39 -71.00 7.33
N PRO A 13 -13.17 -71.58 7.42
CA PRO A 13 -12.43 -72.05 6.25
C PRO A 13 -13.01 -73.37 5.72
N LEU A 14 -13.22 -73.41 4.41
CA LEU A 14 -13.98 -74.42 3.65
C LEU A 14 -13.16 -75.69 3.30
N VAL A 15 -11.97 -75.87 3.86
CA VAL A 15 -10.99 -76.87 3.38
C VAL A 15 -10.94 -78.15 4.24
N THR A 16 -11.58 -78.17 5.42
CA THR A 16 -11.38 -79.29 6.38
C THR A 16 -12.29 -80.51 6.16
N ASN A 17 -13.25 -80.46 5.23
CA ASN A 17 -14.24 -81.55 5.07
C ASN A 17 -14.06 -82.45 3.84
N PHE A 18 -13.07 -82.23 2.98
CA PHE A 18 -12.92 -83.03 1.75
C PHE A 18 -11.88 -84.17 1.83
N ILE A 19 -10.94 -84.12 2.77
CA ILE A 19 -9.85 -85.13 2.86
C ILE A 19 -10.24 -86.35 3.72
N ARG A 20 -11.33 -86.29 4.49
CA ARG A 20 -11.67 -87.35 5.47
C ARG A 20 -12.48 -88.54 4.92
N ASN A 21 -12.90 -88.51 3.65
CA ASN A 21 -13.78 -89.54 3.06
C ASN A 21 -13.16 -90.40 1.95
N LEU A 22 -11.84 -90.33 1.71
CA LEU A 22 -11.24 -90.99 0.53
C LEU A 22 -10.37 -92.24 0.79
N LEU A 23 -10.21 -92.74 2.02
CA LEU A 23 -9.41 -93.97 2.25
C LEU A 23 -9.95 -94.84 3.40
N PRO A 24 -10.78 -95.87 3.11
CA PRO A 24 -10.88 -97.04 3.97
C PRO A 24 -9.80 -98.06 3.53
N PHE A 25 -8.67 -98.12 4.26
CA PHE A 25 -7.73 -99.24 4.13
C PHE A 25 -8.30 -100.47 4.84
N GLY A 26 -9.00 -101.32 4.09
CA GLY A 26 -9.30 -102.70 4.46
C GLY A 26 -8.25 -103.64 3.88
N VAL A 27 -7.47 -104.27 4.74
CA VAL A 27 -6.37 -105.17 4.39
C VAL A 27 -6.93 -106.55 4.02
N ARG A 28 -6.73 -107.03 2.77
CA ARG A 28 -6.62 -108.47 2.43
C ARG A 28 -5.76 -108.71 1.17
N SER A 29 -4.54 -109.19 1.40
CA SER A 29 -3.92 -110.39 0.79
C SER A 29 -4.38 -110.85 -0.62
N GLN A 30 -3.59 -110.54 -1.66
CA GLN A 30 -2.76 -111.46 -2.47
C GLN A 30 -2.47 -110.90 -3.88
N GLN A 31 -1.18 -110.86 -4.19
CA GLN A 31 -0.50 -111.04 -5.48
C GLN A 31 -1.11 -110.49 -6.79
N GLY A 32 -0.36 -109.57 -7.42
CA GLY A 32 -0.23 -109.49 -8.87
C GLY A 32 -1.00 -108.37 -9.58
N SER A 33 -0.54 -107.11 -9.49
CA SER A 33 -0.87 -106.10 -10.52
C SER A 33 0.07 -104.88 -10.45
N THR A 34 1.29 -105.01 -10.97
CA THR A 34 2.26 -103.91 -11.05
C THR A 34 1.95 -102.91 -12.18
N LEU A 35 1.05 -103.27 -13.12
CA LEU A 35 0.77 -102.48 -14.31
C LEU A 35 -0.23 -101.30 -14.09
N PRO A 36 -1.34 -101.44 -13.35
CA PRO A 36 -2.25 -100.31 -13.05
C PRO A 36 -1.61 -99.27 -12.12
N MET A 37 -0.69 -99.70 -11.25
CA MET A 37 0.04 -98.79 -10.35
C MET A 37 0.98 -97.85 -11.11
N ALA A 38 1.66 -98.34 -12.17
CA ALA A 38 2.57 -97.51 -12.96
C ALA A 38 1.83 -96.44 -13.79
N ILE A 39 0.68 -96.79 -14.37
CA ILE A 39 -0.16 -95.84 -15.13
C ILE A 39 -0.88 -94.85 -14.19
N GLY A 40 -1.27 -95.30 -12.99
CA GLY A 40 -1.83 -94.43 -11.93
C GLY A 40 -0.81 -93.44 -11.37
N LEU A 41 0.45 -93.84 -11.20
CA LEU A 41 1.53 -92.94 -10.75
C LEU A 41 1.95 -91.93 -11.84
N GLY A 42 2.01 -92.35 -13.11
CA GLY A 42 2.32 -91.45 -14.23
C GLY A 42 1.25 -90.36 -14.44
N SER A 43 -0.04 -90.73 -14.34
CA SER A 43 -1.15 -89.76 -14.43
C SER A 43 -1.23 -88.83 -13.22
N ALA A 44 -0.94 -89.32 -12.01
CA ALA A 44 -0.84 -88.49 -10.82
C ALA A 44 0.30 -87.44 -10.94
N MET A 45 1.47 -87.82 -11.47
CA MET A 45 2.56 -86.86 -11.71
C MET A 45 2.23 -85.82 -12.78
N MET A 46 1.49 -86.18 -13.83
CA MET A 46 1.07 -85.22 -14.86
C MET A 46 0.06 -84.20 -14.33
N ILE A 47 -0.85 -84.62 -13.45
CA ILE A 47 -1.79 -83.72 -12.75
C ILE A 47 -1.02 -82.78 -11.81
N VAL A 48 -0.04 -83.28 -11.06
CA VAL A 48 0.80 -82.44 -10.19
C VAL A 48 1.64 -81.45 -11.01
N GLY A 49 2.18 -81.85 -12.16
CA GLY A 49 2.90 -80.97 -13.09
C GLY A 49 2.00 -79.87 -13.68
N ALA A 50 0.79 -80.21 -14.12
CA ALA A 50 -0.17 -79.23 -14.63
C ALA A 50 -0.61 -78.23 -13.53
N VAL A 51 -0.81 -78.69 -12.30
CA VAL A 51 -1.13 -77.82 -11.16
C VAL A 51 0.05 -76.91 -10.78
N ALA A 52 1.29 -77.39 -10.86
CA ALA A 52 2.48 -76.57 -10.63
C ALA A 52 2.67 -75.49 -11.71
N VAL A 53 2.41 -75.82 -12.99
CA VAL A 53 2.44 -74.85 -14.10
C VAL A 53 1.30 -73.84 -14.00
N MET A 54 0.09 -74.27 -13.60
CA MET A 54 -1.05 -73.36 -13.37
C MET A 54 -0.82 -72.45 -12.16
N LYS A 55 -0.25 -72.96 -11.06
CA LYS A 55 0.15 -72.13 -9.91
C LYS A 55 1.29 -71.17 -10.26
N GLY A 56 2.29 -71.62 -11.01
CA GLY A 56 3.36 -70.76 -11.52
C GLY A 56 2.84 -69.63 -12.41
N GLY A 57 1.81 -69.90 -13.23
CA GLY A 57 1.13 -68.88 -14.03
C GLY A 57 0.35 -67.86 -13.18
N GLN A 58 -0.38 -68.31 -12.16
CA GLN A 58 -1.14 -67.44 -11.25
C GLN A 58 -0.24 -66.58 -10.35
N GLU A 59 0.87 -67.15 -9.88
CA GLU A 59 1.88 -66.42 -9.12
C GLU A 59 2.57 -65.36 -10.00
N ASN A 60 2.86 -65.68 -11.27
CA ASN A 60 3.47 -64.74 -12.21
C ASN A 60 2.52 -63.58 -12.62
N THR A 61 1.21 -63.82 -12.72
CA THR A 61 0.23 -62.75 -12.96
C THR A 61 0.05 -61.85 -11.73
N ASN A 62 0.11 -62.42 -10.53
CA ASN A 62 0.00 -61.65 -9.29
C ASN A 62 1.25 -60.80 -9.01
N THR A 63 2.44 -61.33 -9.29
CA THR A 63 3.70 -60.57 -9.17
C THR A 63 3.79 -59.47 -10.22
N THR A 64 3.37 -59.73 -11.48
CA THR A 64 3.33 -58.71 -12.54
C THR A 64 2.35 -57.59 -12.21
N SER A 65 1.14 -57.92 -11.73
CA SER A 65 0.14 -56.92 -11.33
C SER A 65 0.62 -56.09 -10.13
N SER A 66 1.25 -56.73 -9.13
CA SER A 66 1.83 -56.02 -7.99
C SER A 66 2.95 -55.08 -8.42
N GLU A 67 3.80 -55.50 -9.35
CA GLU A 67 4.89 -54.68 -9.88
C GLU A 67 4.35 -53.48 -10.67
N GLN A 68 3.35 -53.68 -11.54
CA GLN A 68 2.71 -52.57 -12.25
C GLN A 68 2.03 -51.57 -11.30
N SER A 69 1.42 -52.03 -10.20
CA SER A 69 0.86 -51.13 -9.17
C SER A 69 1.95 -50.32 -8.45
N LYS A 70 3.11 -50.93 -8.15
CA LYS A 70 4.25 -50.19 -7.58
C LYS A 70 4.79 -49.16 -8.56
N GLN A 71 4.89 -49.51 -9.84
CA GLN A 71 5.31 -48.59 -10.88
C GLN A 71 4.30 -47.45 -11.07
N ALA A 72 3.00 -47.73 -11.06
CA ALA A 72 1.96 -46.70 -11.11
C ALA A 72 2.01 -45.77 -9.89
N MET A 73 2.34 -46.28 -8.70
CA MET A 73 2.57 -45.47 -7.50
C MET A 73 3.80 -44.59 -7.65
N ALA A 74 4.92 -45.12 -8.15
CA ALA A 74 6.13 -44.34 -8.41
C ALA A 74 5.87 -43.20 -9.43
N VAL A 75 5.04 -43.46 -10.44
CA VAL A 75 4.60 -42.44 -11.39
C VAL A 75 3.71 -41.38 -10.73
N ALA A 76 2.82 -41.77 -9.80
CA ALA A 76 2.03 -40.80 -9.02
C ALA A 76 2.93 -39.91 -8.15
N GLU A 77 3.94 -40.48 -7.47
CA GLU A 77 4.93 -39.75 -6.67
C GLU A 77 5.77 -38.77 -7.52
N ALA A 78 6.12 -39.16 -8.75
CA ALA A 78 6.76 -38.24 -9.69
C ALA A 78 5.82 -37.09 -10.12
N GLY A 79 4.53 -37.39 -10.33
CA GLY A 79 3.50 -36.37 -10.59
C GLY A 79 3.36 -35.35 -9.45
N VAL A 80 3.37 -35.82 -8.20
CA VAL A 80 3.41 -34.98 -7.00
C VAL A 80 4.59 -34.02 -7.05
N THR A 81 5.78 -34.55 -7.34
CA THR A 81 7.02 -33.76 -7.38
C THR A 81 6.96 -32.67 -8.45
N ASN A 82 6.39 -32.97 -9.62
CA ASN A 82 6.22 -32.01 -10.70
C ASN A 82 5.24 -30.89 -10.33
N VAL A 83 4.07 -31.23 -9.78
CA VAL A 83 3.07 -30.24 -9.34
C VAL A 83 3.63 -29.35 -8.24
N GLN A 84 4.32 -29.92 -7.26
CA GLN A 84 4.99 -29.15 -6.20
C GLN A 84 6.05 -28.21 -6.74
N SER A 85 6.92 -28.69 -7.64
CA SER A 85 7.94 -27.83 -8.26
C SER A 85 7.32 -26.70 -9.07
N PHE A 86 6.18 -26.93 -9.72
CA PHE A 86 5.45 -25.90 -10.47
C PHE A 86 4.86 -24.83 -9.55
N LEU A 87 4.22 -25.23 -8.46
CA LEU A 87 3.65 -24.29 -7.46
C LEU A 87 4.74 -23.52 -6.71
N ALA A 88 5.89 -24.13 -6.43
CA ALA A 88 7.02 -23.44 -5.82
C ALA A 88 7.57 -22.33 -6.72
N LYS A 89 7.51 -22.50 -8.05
CA LYS A 89 7.89 -21.46 -9.03
C LYS A 89 6.80 -20.41 -9.24
N ASN A 90 5.54 -20.75 -8.97
CA ASN A 90 4.37 -19.90 -9.21
C ASN A 90 3.47 -19.88 -7.96
N PRO A 91 3.93 -19.26 -6.85
CA PRO A 91 3.29 -19.37 -5.54
C PRO A 91 1.84 -18.84 -5.52
N SER A 92 1.51 -17.85 -6.35
CA SER A 92 0.15 -17.29 -6.45
C SER A 92 -0.89 -18.31 -6.91
N LEU A 93 -0.49 -19.30 -7.72
CA LEU A 93 -1.39 -20.36 -8.18
C LEU A 93 -1.76 -21.35 -7.05
N ALA A 94 -0.92 -21.47 -6.03
CA ALA A 94 -1.19 -22.36 -4.91
C ALA A 94 -2.40 -21.90 -4.07
N MET A 95 -2.80 -20.62 -4.20
CA MET A 95 -3.93 -20.01 -3.51
C MET A 95 -5.28 -20.20 -4.22
N LEU A 96 -5.28 -20.84 -5.40
CA LEU A 96 -6.41 -20.98 -6.29
C LEU A 96 -6.91 -22.43 -6.34
N ASP A 97 -8.21 -22.65 -6.50
CA ASP A 97 -8.76 -24.00 -6.66
C ASP A 97 -8.58 -24.50 -8.11
N LEU A 98 -8.78 -25.81 -8.34
CA LEU A 98 -8.62 -26.41 -9.67
C LEU A 98 -9.53 -25.74 -10.73
N GLU A 99 -10.73 -25.32 -10.34
CA GLU A 99 -11.65 -24.58 -11.21
C GLU A 99 -11.05 -23.25 -11.68
N ASP A 100 -10.37 -22.53 -10.80
CA ASP A 100 -9.72 -21.26 -11.14
C ASP A 100 -8.56 -21.48 -12.12
N TRP A 101 -7.80 -22.58 -11.96
CA TRP A 101 -6.76 -22.96 -12.92
C TRP A 101 -7.36 -23.25 -14.30
N GLN A 102 -8.53 -23.91 -14.36
CA GLN A 102 -9.24 -24.16 -15.61
C GLN A 102 -9.69 -22.86 -16.28
N GLU A 103 -10.16 -21.88 -15.50
CA GLU A 103 -10.54 -20.56 -16.00
C GLU A 103 -9.32 -19.77 -16.51
N ILE A 104 -8.17 -19.85 -15.82
CA ILE A 104 -6.93 -19.18 -16.24
C ILE A 104 -6.44 -19.73 -17.59
N VAL A 105 -6.51 -21.04 -17.80
CA VAL A 105 -6.07 -21.68 -19.07
C VAL A 105 -6.97 -21.30 -20.25
N LYS A 106 -8.18 -20.77 -20.02
CA LYS A 106 -9.06 -20.24 -21.08
C LYS A 106 -8.67 -18.84 -21.54
N VAL A 107 -7.85 -18.11 -20.76
CA VAL A 107 -7.41 -16.76 -21.10
C VAL A 107 -6.39 -16.82 -22.22
N ASP A 108 -6.42 -15.82 -23.12
CA ASP A 108 -5.43 -15.70 -24.19
C ASP A 108 -4.03 -15.49 -23.59
N PRO A 109 -3.06 -16.40 -23.83
CA PRO A 109 -1.70 -16.25 -23.31
C PRO A 109 -0.98 -14.99 -23.83
N ASN A 110 -1.46 -14.41 -24.95
CA ASN A 110 -0.92 -13.17 -25.50
C ASN A 110 -1.42 -11.91 -24.77
N ASP A 111 -2.28 -12.06 -23.77
CA ASP A 111 -2.78 -10.96 -22.93
C ASP A 111 -2.43 -11.20 -21.45
N PRO A 112 -1.16 -10.95 -21.04
CA PRO A 112 -0.69 -11.25 -19.69
C PRO A 112 -1.51 -10.55 -18.60
N LYS A 113 -2.03 -9.35 -18.89
CA LYS A 113 -2.81 -8.57 -17.95
C LYS A 113 -4.13 -9.25 -17.60
N LYS A 114 -4.82 -9.87 -18.58
CA LYS A 114 -6.03 -10.65 -18.28
C LYS A 114 -5.75 -11.87 -17.43
N VAL A 115 -4.60 -12.51 -17.60
CA VAL A 115 -4.18 -13.65 -16.77
C VAL A 115 -3.91 -13.19 -15.35
N GLU A 116 -3.19 -12.09 -15.19
CA GLU A 116 -2.92 -11.46 -13.88
C GLU A 116 -4.23 -11.03 -13.18
N ASP A 117 -5.09 -10.28 -13.87
CA ASP A 117 -6.38 -9.83 -13.35
C ASP A 117 -7.24 -11.02 -12.89
N LYS A 118 -7.22 -12.12 -13.66
CA LYS A 118 -7.96 -13.33 -13.31
C LYS A 118 -7.38 -13.98 -12.05
N ILE A 119 -6.06 -14.12 -11.94
CA ILE A 119 -5.38 -14.63 -10.74
C ILE A 119 -5.71 -13.76 -9.52
N VAL A 120 -5.56 -12.44 -9.64
CA VAL A 120 -5.84 -11.49 -8.55
C VAL A 120 -7.30 -11.55 -8.11
N SER A 121 -8.23 -11.65 -9.07
CA SER A 121 -9.67 -11.73 -8.78
C SER A 121 -10.08 -13.03 -8.08
N ALA A 122 -9.33 -14.11 -8.30
CA ALA A 122 -9.62 -15.41 -7.73
C ALA A 122 -9.02 -15.61 -6.33
N ILE A 123 -8.13 -14.71 -5.87
CA ILE A 123 -7.57 -14.73 -4.51
C ILE A 123 -8.45 -13.86 -3.60
N PRO A 124 -9.31 -14.44 -2.72
CA PRO A 124 -10.36 -13.67 -2.03
C PRO A 124 -9.87 -12.46 -1.20
N PRO A 125 -8.78 -12.55 -0.41
CA PRO A 125 -8.26 -11.40 0.35
C PRO A 125 -7.74 -10.26 -0.54
N LEU A 126 -7.31 -10.57 -1.77
CA LEU A 126 -6.87 -9.56 -2.73
C LEU A 126 -8.07 -8.98 -3.47
N ALA A 127 -9.04 -9.82 -3.85
CA ALA A 127 -10.27 -9.39 -4.52
C ALA A 127 -11.04 -8.35 -3.69
N GLU A 128 -11.20 -8.58 -2.37
CA GLU A 128 -11.85 -7.65 -1.45
C GLU A 128 -11.11 -6.29 -1.41
N LYS A 129 -9.78 -6.29 -1.26
CA LYS A 129 -8.98 -5.07 -1.25
C LYS A 129 -8.97 -4.33 -2.59
N VAL A 130 -8.96 -5.06 -3.70
CA VAL A 130 -9.05 -4.47 -5.04
C VAL A 130 -10.40 -3.78 -5.23
N GLU A 131 -11.48 -4.38 -4.72
CA GLU A 131 -12.81 -3.77 -4.76
C GLU A 131 -12.90 -2.54 -3.85
N GLU A 132 -12.29 -2.56 -2.66
CA GLU A 132 -12.14 -1.37 -1.81
C GLU A 132 -11.39 -0.24 -2.53
N MET A 133 -10.29 -0.54 -3.23
CA MET A 133 -9.54 0.44 -4.00
C MET A 133 -10.32 1.01 -5.19
N LYS A 134 -11.07 0.16 -5.91
CA LYS A 134 -11.96 0.60 -7.00
C LYS A 134 -13.07 1.50 -6.47
N ASN A 135 -13.68 1.15 -5.33
CA ASN A 135 -14.71 1.96 -4.69
C ASN A 135 -14.18 3.31 -4.19
N ALA A 136 -12.93 3.36 -3.70
CA ALA A 136 -12.27 4.63 -3.36
C ALA A 136 -11.99 5.51 -4.59
N THR A 137 -11.78 4.91 -5.76
CA THR A 137 -11.49 5.62 -7.02
C THR A 137 -12.78 6.09 -7.71
N ASN A 138 -13.87 5.31 -7.65
CA ASN A 138 -15.13 5.58 -8.36
C ASN A 138 -16.00 6.67 -7.72
N THR A 139 -15.69 7.16 -6.53
CA THR A 139 -16.31 8.40 -6.00
C THR A 139 -15.82 9.68 -6.69
N GLY A 140 -14.82 9.60 -7.57
CA GLY A 140 -14.40 10.69 -8.45
C GLY A 140 -15.10 10.60 -9.81
N SER A 141 -16.35 11.06 -9.88
CA SER A 141 -17.13 11.12 -11.13
C SER A 141 -16.39 11.91 -12.22
N SER A 142 -16.12 11.23 -13.33
CA SER A 142 -15.53 11.76 -14.54
C SER A 142 -16.57 12.52 -15.36
N ASN A 143 -16.74 13.81 -15.09
CA ASN A 143 -17.16 14.74 -16.14
C ASN A 143 -15.95 15.60 -16.51
N GLY A 144 -15.53 15.47 -17.76
CA GLY A 144 -14.38 16.17 -18.31
C GLY A 144 -14.56 17.68 -18.22
N ASN A 145 -13.45 18.34 -17.90
CA ASN A 145 -13.25 19.79 -17.86
C ASN A 145 -13.81 20.50 -16.62
N GLN A 146 -13.28 20.18 -15.42
CA GLN A 146 -13.06 21.18 -14.36
C GLN A 146 -12.24 20.55 -13.21
N GLU A 147 -10.97 20.95 -13.12
CA GLU A 147 -10.33 21.38 -11.88
C GLU A 147 -10.69 20.62 -10.56
N SER A 148 -10.30 19.34 -10.51
CA SER A 148 -10.20 18.56 -9.28
C SER A 148 -9.05 19.09 -8.38
N TYR A 149 -9.38 20.06 -7.51
CA TYR A 149 -8.44 20.73 -6.58
C TYR A 149 -8.57 20.33 -5.11
N LEU A 150 -9.52 19.49 -4.74
CA LEU A 150 -9.99 19.50 -3.36
C LEU A 150 -9.06 18.89 -2.33
N CYS A 151 -8.11 18.05 -2.74
CA CYS A 151 -6.82 17.81 -2.08
C CYS A 151 -6.02 16.87 -2.97
N LYS A 152 -5.25 17.39 -3.93
CA LYS A 152 -4.26 16.57 -4.61
C LYS A 152 -3.18 16.19 -3.59
N ALA A 153 -3.35 15.04 -2.94
CA ALA A 153 -2.19 14.17 -2.76
C ALA A 153 -1.59 14.06 -4.17
N THR A 154 -0.34 14.46 -4.36
CA THR A 154 0.37 14.31 -5.62
C THR A 154 0.19 12.86 -6.07
N GLN A 155 -0.78 12.62 -6.95
CA GLN A 155 -0.92 11.35 -7.63
C GLN A 155 0.38 11.25 -8.42
N PRO A 156 1.23 10.24 -8.16
CA PRO A 156 2.37 10.02 -9.03
C PRO A 156 1.82 9.97 -10.45
N SER A 157 2.32 10.85 -11.32
CA SER A 157 1.93 10.93 -12.72
C SER A 157 2.47 9.72 -13.45
N SER A 158 1.86 8.58 -13.19
CA SER A 158 1.94 7.35 -13.95
C SER A 158 0.81 6.49 -13.43
N THR A 159 -0.13 6.16 -14.30
CA THR A 159 -0.89 4.92 -14.25
C THR A 159 0.08 3.73 -14.33
N SER A 160 0.96 3.58 -13.34
CA SER A 160 1.66 2.33 -13.10
C SER A 160 0.60 1.41 -12.51
N SER A 161 0.11 0.53 -13.38
CA SER A 161 -0.38 -0.81 -13.09
C SER A 161 0.15 -1.37 -11.76
N LEU A 162 -0.56 -2.36 -11.22
CA LEU A 162 -0.02 -3.35 -10.26
C LEU A 162 1.26 -4.08 -10.74
N ASP A 163 2.00 -3.53 -11.71
CA ASP A 163 3.03 -4.11 -12.59
C ASP A 163 4.31 -4.59 -11.89
N SER A 164 4.35 -4.63 -10.56
CA SER A 164 5.56 -5.03 -9.83
C SER A 164 5.34 -5.82 -8.55
N SER A 165 4.10 -6.07 -8.10
CA SER A 165 3.89 -6.79 -6.83
C SER A 165 4.00 -8.31 -6.93
N LEU A 166 4.12 -8.87 -8.13
CA LEU A 166 4.33 -10.31 -8.35
C LEU A 166 5.80 -10.72 -8.58
N GLY A 167 6.77 -9.81 -8.45
CA GLY A 167 8.20 -10.12 -8.63
C GLY A 167 8.60 -10.41 -10.09
N GLU A 168 9.87 -10.78 -10.31
CA GLU A 168 10.53 -10.86 -11.63
C GLU A 168 9.69 -11.56 -12.73
N THR A 169 9.22 -10.76 -13.69
CA THR A 169 8.56 -11.16 -14.95
C THR A 169 7.46 -12.23 -14.80
N PHE A 170 6.28 -11.80 -14.37
CA PHE A 170 5.04 -12.55 -14.60
C PHE A 170 4.95 -12.95 -16.07
N ASN A 171 5.15 -14.23 -16.37
CA ASN A 171 5.15 -14.76 -17.73
C ASN A 171 3.91 -15.63 -17.89
N ALA A 172 2.84 -15.01 -18.39
CA ALA A 172 1.54 -15.64 -18.58
C ALA A 172 1.61 -16.91 -19.45
N GLU A 173 2.44 -16.89 -20.50
CA GLU A 173 2.68 -18.03 -21.37
C GLU A 173 3.24 -19.22 -20.58
N LYS A 174 4.31 -19.03 -19.80
CA LYS A 174 4.89 -20.08 -18.95
C LYS A 174 3.93 -20.61 -17.88
N ILE A 175 3.07 -19.75 -17.33
CA ILE A 175 2.03 -20.15 -16.37
C ILE A 175 1.01 -21.07 -17.03
N ILE A 176 0.47 -20.67 -18.18
CA ILE A 176 -0.53 -21.44 -18.93
C ILE A 176 0.09 -22.76 -19.43
N GLU A 177 1.30 -22.71 -20.00
CA GLU A 177 2.04 -23.89 -20.40
C GLU A 177 2.28 -24.83 -19.22
N GLY A 178 2.65 -24.32 -18.05
CA GLY A 178 2.83 -25.12 -16.84
C GLY A 178 1.54 -25.76 -16.35
N LEU A 179 0.42 -25.03 -16.33
CA LEU A 179 -0.89 -25.60 -15.98
C LEU A 179 -1.30 -26.72 -16.95
N GLN A 180 -1.04 -26.55 -18.25
CA GLN A 180 -1.37 -27.56 -19.26
C GLN A 180 -0.44 -28.77 -19.22
N SER A 181 0.87 -28.55 -19.07
CA SER A 181 1.91 -29.58 -19.18
C SER A 181 2.20 -30.31 -17.87
N VAL A 182 2.08 -29.63 -16.72
CA VAL A 182 2.38 -30.20 -15.41
C VAL A 182 1.12 -30.64 -14.67
N ALA A 183 0.06 -29.82 -14.67
CA ALA A 183 -1.19 -30.16 -13.99
C ALA A 183 -2.19 -30.88 -14.93
N GLY A 184 -1.93 -30.91 -16.23
CA GLY A 184 -2.81 -31.54 -17.20
C GLY A 184 -4.15 -30.79 -17.39
N VAL A 185 -4.20 -29.50 -17.06
CA VAL A 185 -5.42 -28.69 -17.12
C VAL A 185 -5.71 -28.33 -18.58
N LYS A 186 -6.96 -28.48 -19.02
CA LYS A 186 -7.42 -28.07 -20.36
C LYS A 186 -8.51 -27.01 -20.23
N SER A 187 -8.55 -26.09 -21.18
CA SER A 187 -9.57 -25.04 -21.25
C SER A 187 -11.01 -25.56 -21.38
N ASN A 188 -11.22 -26.77 -21.92
CA ASN A 188 -12.55 -27.26 -22.30
C ASN A 188 -12.96 -28.60 -21.65
N SER A 189 -12.34 -29.01 -20.54
CA SER A 189 -12.63 -30.29 -19.90
C SER A 189 -12.63 -30.14 -18.39
N LYS A 190 -13.65 -30.71 -17.73
CA LYS A 190 -13.65 -30.88 -16.27
C LYS A 190 -12.60 -31.90 -15.81
N ASP A 191 -12.21 -32.80 -16.71
CA ASP A 191 -11.18 -33.81 -16.47
C ASP A 191 -9.81 -33.32 -16.92
N THR A 192 -8.80 -33.53 -16.08
CA THR A 192 -7.39 -33.32 -16.43
C THR A 192 -6.86 -34.43 -17.36
N GLN A 193 -5.88 -34.09 -18.19
CA GLN A 193 -5.22 -35.03 -19.09
C GLN A 193 -4.09 -35.80 -18.41
N TRP A 194 -3.81 -36.98 -18.96
CA TRP A 194 -2.62 -37.75 -18.60
C TRP A 194 -1.36 -37.04 -19.11
N VAL A 195 -0.48 -36.67 -18.18
CA VAL A 195 0.84 -36.11 -18.41
C VAL A 195 1.86 -37.24 -18.41
N PRO A 196 2.66 -37.43 -19.47
CA PRO A 196 3.65 -38.51 -19.53
C PRO A 196 4.80 -38.27 -18.55
N VAL A 197 5.26 -39.35 -17.90
CA VAL A 197 6.46 -39.38 -17.04
C VAL A 197 7.26 -40.63 -17.35
N GLY A 198 8.48 -40.44 -17.83
CA GLY A 198 9.35 -41.53 -18.30
C GLY A 198 8.79 -42.24 -19.53
N ASN A 199 9.25 -43.47 -19.78
CA ASN A 199 8.99 -44.15 -21.04
C ASN A 199 7.58 -44.77 -21.16
N ASN A 200 6.98 -45.19 -20.04
CA ASN A 200 5.70 -45.94 -20.03
C ASN A 200 4.71 -45.45 -18.96
N GLY A 201 5.02 -44.37 -18.26
CA GLY A 201 4.22 -43.83 -17.16
C GLY A 201 3.46 -42.58 -17.60
N SER A 202 2.29 -42.36 -17.00
CA SER A 202 1.65 -41.05 -17.02
C SER A 202 0.93 -40.78 -15.70
N TYR A 203 0.81 -39.51 -15.31
CA TYR A 203 0.01 -39.10 -14.15
C TYR A 203 -1.06 -38.09 -14.56
N LYS A 204 -2.07 -37.90 -13.71
CA LYS A 204 -3.05 -36.81 -13.84
C LYS A 204 -3.44 -36.27 -12.48
N LEU A 205 -3.69 -34.97 -12.40
CA LEU A 205 -4.19 -34.30 -11.21
C LEU A 205 -5.72 -34.44 -11.16
N LEU A 206 -6.25 -35.26 -10.27
CA LEU A 206 -7.70 -35.47 -10.15
C LEU A 206 -8.41 -34.32 -9.45
N ASP A 207 -7.77 -33.75 -8.43
CA ASP A 207 -8.35 -32.72 -7.59
C ASP A 207 -7.24 -31.82 -7.01
N TYR A 208 -7.57 -30.55 -6.83
CA TYR A 208 -6.76 -29.57 -6.11
C TYR A 208 -7.71 -28.59 -5.42
N SER A 209 -7.70 -28.59 -4.09
CA SER A 209 -8.52 -27.70 -3.29
C SER A 209 -7.69 -27.03 -2.21
N ARG A 210 -7.91 -25.72 -2.03
CA ARG A 210 -7.29 -24.95 -0.95
C ARG A 210 -8.01 -25.26 0.36
N ASN A 211 -7.24 -25.56 1.40
CA ASN A 211 -7.74 -25.63 2.76
C ASN A 211 -7.68 -24.22 3.38
N ALA A 212 -8.80 -23.51 3.34
CA ALA A 212 -8.91 -22.14 3.85
C ALA A 212 -8.61 -22.01 5.36
N SER A 213 -8.72 -23.10 6.12
CA SER A 213 -8.53 -23.10 7.58
C SER A 213 -7.09 -23.36 8.06
N GLU A 214 -6.21 -23.92 7.22
CA GLU A 214 -4.92 -24.46 7.67
C GLU A 214 -3.70 -23.97 6.87
N ASP A 215 -3.84 -22.91 6.07
CA ASP A 215 -2.75 -22.41 5.21
C ASP A 215 -2.09 -23.54 4.39
N GLY A 216 -2.93 -24.30 3.68
CA GLY A 216 -2.47 -25.44 2.88
C GLY A 216 -3.41 -25.77 1.72
N ALA A 217 -3.04 -26.75 0.92
CA ALA A 217 -3.84 -27.27 -0.17
C ALA A 217 -3.77 -28.79 -0.24
N ILE A 218 -4.87 -29.42 -0.64
CA ILE A 218 -4.93 -30.87 -0.85
C ILE A 218 -4.89 -31.13 -2.35
N ALA A 219 -3.98 -31.98 -2.80
CA ALA A 219 -3.92 -32.44 -4.18
C ALA A 219 -4.09 -33.96 -4.26
N ILE A 220 -4.90 -34.43 -5.22
CA ILE A 220 -5.09 -35.85 -5.49
C ILE A 220 -4.51 -36.16 -6.86
N ILE A 221 -3.48 -37.01 -6.91
CA ILE A 221 -2.78 -37.36 -8.15
C ILE A 221 -2.93 -38.85 -8.43
N GLN A 222 -3.23 -39.20 -9.68
CA GLN A 222 -3.31 -40.57 -10.14
C GLN A 222 -2.17 -40.88 -11.11
N GLY A 223 -1.38 -41.92 -10.84
CA GLY A 223 -0.37 -42.46 -11.74
C GLY A 223 -0.88 -43.70 -12.48
N LYS A 224 -0.36 -43.94 -13.69
CA LYS A 224 -0.72 -45.06 -14.56
C LYS A 224 0.52 -45.63 -15.26
N VAL A 225 0.61 -46.95 -15.30
CA VAL A 225 1.58 -47.71 -16.11
C VAL A 225 0.86 -48.89 -16.76
N GLY A 226 0.76 -48.89 -18.09
CA GLY A 226 -0.09 -49.84 -18.81
C GLY A 226 -1.57 -49.69 -18.40
N ASN A 227 -2.16 -50.73 -17.83
CA ASN A 227 -3.53 -50.71 -17.30
C ASN A 227 -3.61 -50.51 -15.78
N ALA A 228 -2.47 -50.56 -15.07
CA ALA A 228 -2.45 -50.34 -13.64
C ALA A 228 -2.54 -48.86 -13.31
N VAL A 229 -3.35 -48.52 -12.32
CA VAL A 229 -3.51 -47.15 -11.80
C VAL A 229 -3.31 -47.12 -10.28
N ALA A 230 -2.76 -46.04 -9.77
CA ALA A 230 -2.60 -45.77 -8.34
C ALA A 230 -2.94 -44.31 -8.06
N GLN A 231 -3.54 -44.02 -6.91
CA GLN A 231 -3.87 -42.65 -6.46
C GLN A 231 -3.07 -42.31 -5.21
N LEU A 232 -2.73 -41.04 -5.09
CA LEU A 232 -2.01 -40.47 -3.97
C LEU A 232 -2.65 -39.12 -3.61
N ALA A 233 -3.02 -38.95 -2.34
CA ALA A 233 -3.47 -37.67 -1.81
C ALA A 233 -2.33 -37.06 -1.00
N ILE A 234 -2.05 -35.78 -1.25
CA ILE A 234 -0.99 -35.04 -0.57
C ILE A 234 -1.56 -33.79 0.09
N ASP A 235 -1.04 -33.48 1.27
CA ASP A 235 -1.27 -32.21 1.96
C ASP A 235 -0.05 -31.31 1.71
N LEU A 236 -0.28 -30.19 1.03
CA LEU A 236 0.70 -29.17 0.71
C LEU A 236 0.59 -28.07 1.74
N GLN A 237 1.48 -28.06 2.74
CA GLN A 237 1.52 -26.99 3.73
C GLN A 237 2.37 -25.81 3.24
N GLY A 238 1.84 -24.60 3.37
CA GLY A 238 2.56 -23.37 3.03
C GLY A 238 1.93 -22.17 3.72
N SER A 239 2.67 -21.48 4.58
CA SER A 239 2.17 -20.27 5.21
C SER A 239 2.01 -19.16 4.17
N PHE A 240 0.77 -18.72 3.93
CA PHE A 240 0.47 -17.61 3.04
C PHE A 240 0.35 -16.32 3.85
N ASN A 241 1.47 -15.67 4.15
CA ASN A 241 1.44 -14.35 4.76
C ASN A 241 1.18 -13.30 3.68
N VAL A 242 -0.07 -12.89 3.53
CA VAL A 242 -0.38 -11.61 2.90
C VAL A 242 -0.01 -10.54 3.93
N GLU A 243 1.22 -10.04 3.90
CA GLU A 243 1.57 -8.79 4.58
C GLU A 243 0.82 -7.64 3.90
N GLY A 244 -0.47 -7.53 4.21
CA GLY A 244 -1.19 -6.30 4.01
C GLY A 244 -0.56 -5.32 4.99
N GLY A 245 0.18 -4.33 4.48
CA GLY A 245 0.58 -3.18 5.27
C GLY A 245 -0.63 -2.74 6.08
N THR A 246 -0.56 -2.92 7.40
CA THR A 246 -1.63 -2.50 8.27
C THR A 246 -1.74 -0.99 8.06
N ILE A 247 -2.91 -0.52 7.62
CA ILE A 247 -3.20 0.90 7.66
C ILE A 247 -3.33 1.23 9.15
N ASN A 248 -2.21 1.39 9.84
CA ASN A 248 -2.19 1.94 11.18
C ASN A 248 -2.70 3.37 11.01
N SER A 249 -3.97 3.56 11.34
CA SER A 249 -4.67 4.85 11.25
C SER A 249 -4.16 5.86 12.29
N GLU A 250 -3.18 5.50 13.11
CA GLU A 250 -2.48 6.42 13.98
C GLU A 250 -1.31 7.05 13.24
N SER A 251 -1.67 8.08 12.49
CA SER A 251 -0.81 8.95 11.71
C SER A 251 0.16 9.72 12.61
N THR A 252 1.32 9.15 12.94
CA THR A 252 2.44 9.98 13.38
C THR A 252 2.85 10.90 12.21
N PRO A 253 2.86 12.24 12.38
CA PRO A 253 3.32 13.16 11.34
C PRO A 253 4.74 12.80 10.88
N ILE A 254 5.00 12.85 9.57
CA ILE A 254 6.36 12.67 9.06
C ILE A 254 7.05 14.03 9.12
N MET A 255 8.20 14.09 9.79
CA MET A 255 9.09 15.26 9.72
C MET A 255 9.79 15.22 8.36
N ILE A 256 9.57 16.23 7.52
CA ILE A 256 10.23 16.31 6.21
C ILE A 256 11.20 17.48 6.24
N ASP A 257 12.40 17.24 5.73
CA ASP A 257 13.35 18.29 5.41
C ASP A 257 12.76 19.15 4.27
N GLY A 258 12.33 20.36 4.61
CA GLY A 258 11.72 21.31 3.67
C GLY A 258 12.71 21.98 2.71
N SER A 259 13.97 21.53 2.67
CA SER A 259 15.05 22.14 1.88
C SER A 259 14.85 22.13 0.36
N GLY A 260 13.94 21.30 -0.15
CA GLY A 260 13.58 21.23 -1.57
C GLY A 260 12.32 22.01 -1.98
N ASP A 261 11.40 22.24 -1.06
CA ASP A 261 10.05 22.72 -1.37
C ASP A 261 9.97 24.25 -1.31
N GLY A 262 9.38 24.86 -2.35
CA GLY A 262 9.06 26.29 -2.35
C GLY A 262 8.00 26.64 -1.32
N ALA A 263 8.24 27.68 -0.52
CA ALA A 263 7.28 28.21 0.43
C ALA A 263 6.13 28.93 -0.32
N PRO A 264 4.88 28.82 0.15
CA PRO A 264 3.76 29.51 -0.45
C PRO A 264 3.84 30.99 -0.09
N ALA A 265 3.58 31.86 -1.06
CA ALA A 265 3.47 33.30 -0.84
C ALA A 265 2.45 33.62 0.27
N LEU A 266 1.32 32.91 0.27
CA LEU A 266 0.32 33.00 1.32
C LEU A 266 -0.02 31.61 1.84
N TRP A 267 -0.04 31.43 3.16
CA TRP A 267 -0.64 30.26 3.80
C TRP A 267 -1.69 30.70 4.81
N ILE A 268 -2.95 30.29 4.60
CA ILE A 268 -4.06 30.61 5.49
C ILE A 268 -4.80 29.37 5.97
N THR A 269 -5.66 29.55 6.98
CA THR A 269 -6.69 28.57 7.34
C THR A 269 -7.98 28.95 6.65
N ASP A 270 -8.71 27.95 6.15
CA ASP A 270 -10.05 28.15 5.62
C ASP A 270 -11.03 28.56 6.73
N ASN A 271 -11.66 29.71 6.56
CA ASN A 271 -12.65 30.27 7.47
C ASN A 271 -13.45 31.39 6.78
N THR A 272 -14.53 31.84 7.43
CA THR A 272 -15.40 32.92 6.94
C THR A 272 -14.75 34.31 6.94
N ASP A 273 -13.58 34.45 7.57
CA ASP A 273 -12.88 35.72 7.71
C ASP A 273 -12.00 36.03 6.48
N ASN A 274 -11.83 35.04 5.58
CA ASN A 274 -11.08 35.22 4.35
C ASN A 274 -11.85 36.05 3.32
N ASP A 275 -11.28 37.21 2.96
CA ASP A 275 -11.71 38.09 1.88
C ASP A 275 -10.49 38.68 1.17
N PHE A 276 -10.21 38.24 -0.05
CA PHE A 276 -9.02 38.71 -0.76
C PHE A 276 -9.18 40.11 -1.35
N GLY A 277 -10.40 40.65 -1.44
CA GLY A 277 -10.65 41.94 -2.07
C GLY A 277 -10.03 42.02 -3.46
N ASN A 278 -9.26 43.08 -3.75
CA ASN A 278 -8.50 43.20 -5.00
C ASN A 278 -7.00 42.85 -4.85
N ASN A 279 -6.62 42.11 -3.80
CA ASN A 279 -5.22 41.71 -3.60
C ASN A 279 -4.84 40.58 -4.56
N ASP A 280 -3.65 40.67 -5.17
CA ASP A 280 -3.06 39.62 -5.99
C ASP A 280 -1.99 38.85 -5.19
N PHE A 281 -1.59 37.67 -5.67
CA PHE A 281 -0.52 36.88 -5.06
C PHE A 281 0.43 36.40 -6.15
N GLY A 282 1.73 36.66 -5.99
CA GLY A 282 2.76 36.38 -7.00
C GLY A 282 3.36 34.99 -6.90
N GLY A 283 2.85 34.15 -6.00
CA GLY A 283 3.32 32.80 -5.78
C GLY A 283 2.17 31.88 -5.37
N ASN A 284 2.51 30.67 -4.94
CA ASN A 284 1.50 29.69 -4.53
C ASN A 284 0.73 30.18 -3.30
N VAL A 285 -0.58 29.94 -3.29
CA VAL A 285 -1.46 30.18 -2.14
C VAL A 285 -1.84 28.82 -1.57
N LYS A 286 -1.57 28.61 -0.29
CA LYS A 286 -1.89 27.37 0.41
C LYS A 286 -3.02 27.64 1.41
N ILE A 287 -4.08 26.84 1.34
CA ILE A 287 -5.24 27.00 2.23
C ILE A 287 -5.44 25.70 3.01
N THR A 288 -5.32 25.79 4.33
CA THR A 288 -5.53 24.68 5.25
C THR A 288 -7.02 24.44 5.44
N VAL A 289 -7.51 23.27 5.04
CA VAL A 289 -8.91 22.82 5.16
C VAL A 289 -8.99 21.59 6.08
N SER A 290 -10.07 21.47 6.84
CA SER A 290 -10.24 20.35 7.78
C SER A 290 -10.57 19.04 7.09
N ASP A 291 -11.43 19.05 6.06
CA ASP A 291 -11.97 17.83 5.46
C ASP A 291 -11.63 17.64 3.97
N CYS A 292 -11.00 18.60 3.30
CA CYS A 292 -10.75 18.59 1.86
C CYS A 292 -12.02 18.38 1.02
N LYS A 293 -13.20 18.65 1.58
CA LYS A 293 -14.46 18.44 0.87
C LYS A 293 -15.12 19.77 0.54
N LYS A 294 -14.98 20.77 1.42
CA LYS A 294 -15.69 22.04 1.30
C LYS A 294 -14.84 23.18 1.83
N MET A 295 -14.92 24.33 1.16
CA MET A 295 -14.45 25.57 1.76
C MET A 295 -15.54 26.20 2.65
N VAL A 296 -15.12 26.86 3.72
CA VAL A 296 -16.03 27.59 4.61
C VAL A 296 -16.62 28.78 3.86
N GLY A 297 -17.92 28.71 3.56
CA GLY A 297 -18.67 29.80 2.91
C GLY A 297 -19.24 29.46 1.53
N GLU A 298 -18.92 28.30 0.95
CA GLU A 298 -19.61 27.82 -0.25
C GLU A 298 -21.08 27.52 0.07
N LYS A 299 -21.97 28.19 -0.66
CA LYS A 299 -23.37 27.76 -0.74
C LYS A 299 -23.46 26.72 -1.84
N PRO A 300 -24.21 25.63 -1.64
CA PRO A 300 -24.55 24.76 -2.76
C PRO A 300 -25.29 25.58 -3.83
N ASP A 301 -25.06 25.23 -5.09
CA ASP A 301 -25.89 25.69 -6.19
C ASP A 301 -27.35 25.25 -5.98
N GLU A 302 -28.25 25.69 -6.87
CA GLU A 302 -29.66 25.31 -6.83
C GLU A 302 -29.92 23.80 -6.93
N ASN A 303 -28.90 23.02 -7.34
CA ASN A 303 -28.95 21.57 -7.49
C ASN A 303 -28.28 20.81 -6.32
N GLY A 304 -27.81 21.51 -5.28
CA GLY A 304 -27.12 20.89 -4.15
C GLY A 304 -25.65 20.56 -4.41
N ASN A 305 -25.10 20.92 -5.58
CA ASN A 305 -23.70 20.75 -5.89
C ASN A 305 -22.90 21.91 -5.30
N PHE A 306 -21.76 21.59 -4.71
CA PHE A 306 -20.79 22.59 -4.32
C PHE A 306 -19.93 22.86 -5.56
N GLU A 307 -20.42 23.74 -6.45
CA GLU A 307 -19.55 24.29 -7.46
C GLU A 307 -18.52 25.17 -6.75
N TYR A 308 -17.24 24.91 -7.02
CA TYR A 308 -16.16 25.73 -6.51
C TYR A 308 -16.35 27.13 -7.09
N GLN A 309 -17.02 27.99 -6.32
CA GLN A 309 -17.01 29.41 -6.53
C GLN A 309 -15.82 29.85 -5.69
N PRO A 310 -14.58 29.95 -6.26
CA PRO A 310 -13.50 30.59 -5.54
C PRO A 310 -14.09 31.88 -5.01
N TYR A 311 -13.89 32.18 -3.71
CA TYR A 311 -14.43 33.35 -3.00
C TYR A 311 -14.82 34.48 -3.96
N LYS A 312 -15.94 35.18 -3.78
CA LYS A 312 -16.43 36.19 -4.75
C LYS A 312 -15.34 37.12 -5.34
N ASN A 313 -14.25 37.35 -4.59
CA ASN A 313 -12.93 37.68 -5.13
C ASN A 313 -11.85 36.67 -4.66
N GLY A 314 -11.62 35.57 -5.38
CA GLY A 314 -10.65 34.54 -5.00
C GLY A 314 -9.24 35.10 -5.03
N PRO A 315 -8.25 34.43 -4.41
CA PRO A 315 -6.88 34.86 -4.55
C PRO A 315 -6.50 34.83 -6.03
N LYS A 316 -6.29 36.01 -6.62
CA LYS A 316 -5.80 36.15 -7.99
C LYS A 316 -4.31 35.86 -7.99
N SER A 317 -3.95 34.60 -8.19
CA SER A 317 -2.55 34.21 -8.30
C SER A 317 -2.00 34.61 -9.66
N LYS A 318 -1.12 35.62 -9.68
CA LYS A 318 -0.36 36.03 -10.86
C LYS A 318 0.91 35.20 -10.93
N GLY A 319 0.82 34.00 -11.51
CA GLY A 319 1.96 33.11 -11.74
C GLY A 319 2.17 32.02 -10.68
N GLY A 320 1.23 31.84 -9.75
CA GLY A 320 1.22 30.74 -8.78
C GLY A 320 -0.04 29.88 -8.88
N THR A 321 -0.09 28.84 -8.06
CA THR A 321 -1.25 27.93 -7.93
C THR A 321 -1.89 28.07 -6.55
N THR A 322 -3.20 27.95 -6.47
CA THR A 322 -3.92 27.82 -5.21
C THR A 322 -4.06 26.34 -4.87
N VAL A 323 -3.63 25.92 -3.68
CA VAL A 323 -3.61 24.53 -3.25
C VAL A 323 -4.35 24.41 -1.92
N LEU A 324 -5.38 23.57 -1.90
CA LEU A 324 -6.07 23.14 -0.68
C LEU A 324 -5.28 22.00 -0.04
N THR A 325 -5.13 22.02 1.29
CA THR A 325 -4.32 21.06 2.03
C THR A 325 -4.93 20.70 3.39
N LYS A 326 -4.69 19.49 3.89
CA LYS A 326 -4.88 19.16 5.32
C LYS A 326 -3.69 19.51 6.20
N GLU A 327 -2.59 19.92 5.57
CA GLU A 327 -1.37 20.22 6.29
C GLU A 327 -1.58 21.44 7.18
N PRO A 328 -1.41 21.32 8.51
CA PRO A 328 -1.48 22.48 9.39
C PRO A 328 -0.29 23.39 9.13
N MET A 329 -0.47 24.70 9.38
CA MET A 329 0.67 25.61 9.46
C MET A 329 1.67 25.10 10.51
N PRO A 330 2.99 25.26 10.29
CA PRO A 330 3.98 24.81 11.27
C PRO A 330 3.81 25.57 12.58
N PRO A 331 4.22 25.01 13.73
CA PRO A 331 4.25 25.76 14.97
C PRO A 331 5.12 27.02 14.82
N VAL A 332 4.85 28.03 15.63
CA VAL A 332 5.70 29.22 15.70
C VAL A 332 6.94 28.85 16.52
N PRO A 333 8.17 29.07 16.00
CA PRO A 333 9.40 28.83 16.75
C PRO A 333 9.40 29.52 18.11
N THR A 334 9.87 28.83 19.14
CA THR A 334 9.99 29.43 20.47
C THR A 334 11.19 30.37 20.47
N PRO A 335 11.05 31.64 20.91
CA PRO A 335 12.19 32.54 20.94
C PRO A 335 13.29 32.00 21.88
N PRO A 336 14.57 32.08 21.49
CA PRO A 336 15.66 31.57 22.31
C PRO A 336 15.78 32.38 23.62
N SER A 337 16.43 31.77 24.61
CA SER A 337 16.54 32.35 25.95
C SER A 337 17.37 33.64 25.98
N ASP A 338 18.28 33.81 25.04
CA ASP A 338 19.15 34.98 24.86
C ASP A 338 18.52 36.09 23.98
N ALA A 339 17.28 35.90 23.50
CA ALA A 339 16.61 36.90 22.69
C ALA A 339 16.51 38.26 23.40
N ILE A 340 16.89 39.32 22.69
CA ILE A 340 16.99 40.68 23.19
C ILE A 340 15.59 41.27 23.35
N SER A 341 15.27 41.77 24.54
CA SER A 341 13.98 42.42 24.78
C SER A 341 13.96 43.84 24.20
N LEU A 342 12.96 44.13 23.37
CA LEU A 342 12.65 45.45 22.82
C LEU A 342 11.29 45.93 23.31
N SER A 343 11.17 47.26 23.49
CA SER A 343 9.88 47.92 23.54
C SER A 343 9.23 47.95 22.15
N ALA A 344 7.97 48.38 22.08
CA ALA A 344 7.29 48.65 20.81
C ALA A 344 8.16 49.46 19.84
N ILE A 345 8.17 49.06 18.58
CA ILE A 345 8.87 49.76 17.49
C ILE A 345 7.88 50.75 16.89
N THR A 346 8.00 52.02 17.25
CA THR A 346 7.03 53.08 16.91
C THR A 346 7.60 54.24 16.09
N GLY A 347 8.78 54.04 15.49
CA GLY A 347 9.52 55.07 14.78
C GLY A 347 10.75 54.48 14.08
N ASP A 348 11.59 55.35 13.53
CA ASP A 348 12.83 54.95 12.85
C ASP A 348 13.71 54.07 13.74
N MET A 349 14.10 52.91 13.21
CA MET A 349 14.96 51.96 13.91
C MET A 349 15.80 51.17 12.90
N ALA A 350 17.05 50.88 13.26
CA ALA A 350 17.91 49.98 12.52
C ALA A 350 18.25 48.76 13.39
N LEU A 351 18.11 47.55 12.83
CA LEU A 351 18.45 46.29 13.46
C LEU A 351 19.49 45.52 12.60
N PRO A 352 20.47 44.85 13.22
CA PRO A 352 20.80 44.91 14.65
C PRO A 352 21.31 46.28 15.10
N ARG A 353 21.20 46.58 16.40
CA ARG A 353 21.71 47.84 16.97
C ARG A 353 23.21 47.70 17.21
N ILE A 354 24.00 48.20 16.28
CA ILE A 354 25.46 48.21 16.36
C ILE A 354 25.95 49.64 16.57
N ASN A 355 26.71 49.87 17.63
CA ASN A 355 27.26 51.17 18.03
C ASN A 355 26.21 52.27 18.27
N VAL A 356 24.98 51.89 18.64
CA VAL A 356 23.88 52.85 18.87
C VAL A 356 23.98 53.42 20.28
N LYS A 357 24.01 54.74 20.44
CA LYS A 357 24.01 55.39 21.76
C LYS A 357 22.57 55.61 22.25
N VAL A 358 22.18 54.93 23.32
CA VAL A 358 20.90 55.12 24.01
C VAL A 358 21.18 55.63 25.43
N LYS A 359 20.71 56.84 25.74
CA LYS A 359 20.94 57.50 27.05
C LYS A 359 22.42 57.50 27.47
N GLY A 360 23.32 57.74 26.52
CA GLY A 360 24.77 57.78 26.74
C GLY A 360 25.46 56.40 26.78
N LYS A 361 24.73 55.30 26.77
CA LYS A 361 25.29 53.94 26.70
C LYS A 361 25.32 53.45 25.25
N THR A 362 26.48 52.98 24.79
CA THR A 362 26.57 52.27 23.50
C THR A 362 25.96 50.88 23.64
N ILE A 363 25.01 50.57 22.75
CA ILE A 363 24.40 49.26 22.58
C ILE A 363 25.08 48.57 21.40
N ASN A 364 25.47 47.32 21.62
CA ASN A 364 25.93 46.38 20.62
C ASN A 364 25.14 45.08 20.82
N ASP A 365 24.16 44.85 19.95
CA ASP A 365 23.42 43.59 19.95
C ASP A 365 24.35 42.44 19.56
N THR A 366 24.07 41.24 20.06
CA THR A 366 24.88 40.04 19.81
C THR A 366 24.02 38.99 19.09
N LYS A 367 24.65 38.29 18.15
CA LYS A 367 24.04 37.24 17.34
C LYS A 367 23.93 35.94 18.15
N SER A 368 22.81 35.23 18.00
CA SER A 368 22.58 33.90 18.57
C SER A 368 23.46 32.86 17.85
N SER A 369 23.52 31.64 18.40
CA SER A 369 24.29 30.52 17.84
C SER A 369 23.80 30.06 16.46
N ASP A 370 22.54 30.35 16.12
CA ASP A 370 21.92 30.08 14.81
C ASP A 370 22.32 31.09 13.71
N GLY A 371 23.05 32.15 14.07
CA GLY A 371 23.46 33.18 13.11
C GLY A 371 22.48 34.34 12.95
N TYR A 372 21.43 34.43 13.78
CA TYR A 372 20.42 35.49 13.76
C TYR A 372 20.48 36.38 15.01
N TYR A 373 19.98 37.60 14.89
CA TYR A 373 19.67 38.46 16.04
C TYR A 373 18.19 38.29 16.41
N HIS A 374 17.93 37.69 17.57
CA HIS A 374 16.58 37.45 18.05
C HIS A 374 16.10 38.59 18.94
N TYR A 375 14.92 39.12 18.66
CA TYR A 375 14.30 40.17 19.46
C TYR A 375 12.90 39.77 19.94
N LYS A 376 12.64 39.92 21.23
CA LYS A 376 11.28 39.82 21.82
C LYS A 376 10.70 41.22 21.90
N VAL A 377 9.67 41.50 21.11
CA VAL A 377 8.99 42.81 21.09
C VAL A 377 7.73 42.73 21.94
N ASN A 378 7.93 42.92 23.23
CA ASN A 378 6.86 42.74 24.23
C ASN A 378 6.10 44.05 24.40
N VAL A 379 4.77 43.96 24.36
CA VAL A 379 3.86 45.07 24.66
C VAL A 379 2.77 44.56 25.59
N SER A 380 2.43 45.32 26.62
CA SER A 380 1.34 44.93 27.52
C SER A 380 -0.01 44.93 26.80
N GLN A 381 -0.20 45.86 25.86
CA GLN A 381 -1.36 45.98 24.99
C GLN A 381 -0.99 46.70 23.67
N GLY A 382 -1.65 46.34 22.58
CA GLY A 382 -1.59 47.06 21.31
C GLY A 382 -0.58 46.49 20.30
N ASN A 383 0.18 47.38 19.67
CA ASN A 383 1.02 47.05 18.52
C ASN A 383 2.49 46.92 18.94
N SER A 384 3.09 45.75 18.73
CA SER A 384 4.54 45.54 18.85
C SER A 384 5.30 46.33 17.80
N ILE A 385 4.74 46.44 16.59
CA ILE A 385 5.26 47.28 15.51
C ILE A 385 4.16 48.25 15.10
N ASN A 386 4.41 49.54 15.22
CA ASN A 386 3.46 50.60 14.88
C ASN A 386 4.16 51.74 14.17
N LEU A 387 4.46 51.53 12.88
CA LEU A 387 5.14 52.54 12.06
C LEU A 387 4.10 53.42 11.38
N LYS A 388 4.34 54.73 11.36
CA LYS A 388 3.42 55.72 10.79
C LYS A 388 4.16 56.80 10.02
N GLY A 389 3.43 57.60 9.24
CA GLY A 389 4.05 58.71 8.51
C GLY A 389 5.12 58.19 7.54
N ASN A 390 6.39 58.50 7.79
CA ASN A 390 7.53 58.04 6.98
C ASN A 390 8.52 57.18 7.78
N ASP A 391 8.09 56.62 8.91
CA ASP A 391 8.95 55.82 9.78
C ASP A 391 9.54 54.62 9.03
N THR A 392 10.82 54.34 9.25
CA THR A 392 11.57 53.27 8.58
C THR A 392 12.20 52.31 9.58
N LEU A 393 11.85 51.02 9.48
CA LEU A 393 12.58 49.93 10.12
C LEU A 393 13.58 49.34 9.13
N SER A 394 14.88 49.52 9.36
CA SER A 394 15.95 49.01 8.50
C SER A 394 16.59 47.75 9.08
N ILE A 395 16.69 46.70 8.27
CA ILE A 395 17.31 45.42 8.61
C ILE A 395 18.62 45.27 7.87
N ASN A 396 19.73 45.29 8.61
CA ASN A 396 21.09 45.29 8.07
C ASN A 396 21.77 43.91 8.13
N ASP A 397 21.21 42.95 8.86
CA ASP A 397 21.72 41.57 9.03
C ASP A 397 20.52 40.63 9.28
N ASN A 398 20.78 39.35 9.53
CA ASN A 398 19.77 38.33 9.81
C ASN A 398 19.05 38.60 11.14
N VAL A 399 17.78 39.00 11.10
CA VAL A 399 16.98 39.42 12.24
C VAL A 399 15.70 38.58 12.35
N VAL A 400 15.40 38.15 13.56
CA VAL A 400 14.13 37.49 13.92
C VAL A 400 13.39 38.33 14.96
N LEU A 401 12.17 38.74 14.65
CA LEU A 401 11.28 39.47 15.55
C LEU A 401 10.18 38.55 16.09
N HIS A 402 10.14 38.38 17.40
CA HIS A 402 9.10 37.64 18.11
C HIS A 402 8.12 38.64 18.72
N LEU A 403 6.91 38.73 18.17
CA LEU A 403 5.92 39.73 18.53
C LEU A 403 4.95 39.21 19.61
N ASP A 404 4.75 39.99 20.66
CA ASP A 404 3.74 39.76 21.70
C ASP A 404 2.49 40.65 21.53
N GLY A 405 2.31 41.19 20.33
CA GLY A 405 1.24 42.10 19.99
C GLY A 405 1.12 42.25 18.48
N ASN A 406 0.35 43.25 18.06
CA ASN A 406 -0.03 43.42 16.67
C ASN A 406 1.03 44.16 15.84
N MET A 407 0.92 44.06 14.52
CA MET A 407 1.73 44.82 13.58
C MET A 407 0.84 45.76 12.76
N LEU A 408 1.22 47.03 12.72
CA LEU A 408 0.57 48.05 11.90
C LEU A 408 1.62 48.92 11.22
N LEU A 409 1.60 48.94 9.89
CA LEU A 409 2.28 49.93 9.07
C LEU A 409 1.23 50.91 8.55
N SER A 410 1.46 52.21 8.69
CA SER A 410 0.55 53.25 8.22
C SER A 410 1.30 54.36 7.48
N GLY A 411 0.60 55.10 6.61
CA GLY A 411 1.20 56.18 5.82
C GLY A 411 2.13 55.65 4.73
N ASN A 412 3.34 56.21 4.66
CA ASN A 412 4.45 55.78 3.78
C ASN A 412 5.57 55.11 4.59
N SER A 413 5.24 54.52 5.74
CA SER A 413 6.23 53.78 6.54
C SER A 413 6.79 52.58 5.78
N LYS A 414 8.04 52.20 6.10
CA LYS A 414 8.77 51.18 5.34
C LYS A 414 9.48 50.19 6.24
N ILE A 415 9.51 48.93 5.80
CA ILE A 415 10.46 47.93 6.32
C ILE A 415 11.48 47.69 5.21
N LYS A 416 12.71 48.17 5.42
CA LYS A 416 13.80 48.04 4.46
C LYS A 416 14.66 46.83 4.78
N THR A 417 14.76 45.91 3.84
CA THR A 417 15.53 44.66 3.95
C THR A 417 15.83 44.12 2.55
N ASP A 418 17.02 43.55 2.37
CA ASP A 418 17.50 43.11 1.06
C ASP A 418 16.86 41.77 0.61
N SER A 419 16.45 40.92 1.55
CA SER A 419 15.89 39.58 1.28
C SER A 419 14.93 39.15 2.40
N SER A 420 13.96 38.29 2.06
CA SER A 420 12.95 37.76 2.99
C SER A 420 13.56 36.77 3.99
N GLU A 421 14.74 36.22 3.68
CA GLU A 421 15.52 35.35 4.55
C GLU A 421 16.17 36.12 5.71
N LYS A 422 16.47 37.42 5.49
CA LYS A 422 17.12 38.29 6.48
C LYS A 422 16.15 38.82 7.53
N LEU A 423 14.84 38.85 7.26
CA LEU A 423 13.83 39.30 8.22
C LEU A 423 12.70 38.27 8.36
N GLN A 424 12.66 37.65 9.53
CA GLN A 424 11.60 36.74 9.93
C GLN A 424 10.80 37.35 11.09
N ILE A 425 9.47 37.35 10.98
CA ILE A 425 8.57 37.86 12.00
C ILE A 425 7.66 36.74 12.48
N TYR A 426 7.73 36.43 13.77
CA TYR A 426 6.94 35.41 14.44
C TYR A 426 5.91 36.06 15.37
N GLY A 427 4.63 35.83 15.11
CA GLY A 427 3.54 36.29 15.96
C GLY A 427 3.22 35.26 17.03
N SER A 428 3.13 35.70 18.29
CA SER A 428 2.64 34.87 19.39
C SER A 428 1.12 34.65 19.33
N GLN A 429 0.56 34.04 20.38
CA GLN A 429 -0.90 33.95 20.55
C GLN A 429 -1.57 35.32 20.72
N ASN A 430 -0.82 36.34 21.16
CA ASN A 430 -1.32 37.70 21.34
C ASN A 430 -1.29 38.52 20.04
N THR A 431 -0.58 38.05 19.00
CA THR A 431 -0.58 38.66 17.67
C THR A 431 -1.83 38.25 16.90
N THR A 432 -2.82 39.15 16.90
CA THR A 432 -4.15 38.92 16.32
C THR A 432 -4.42 39.71 15.05
N SER A 433 -3.59 40.72 14.74
CA SER A 433 -3.69 41.48 13.49
C SER A 433 -2.33 41.87 12.92
N ILE A 434 -2.20 41.74 11.60
CA ILE A 434 -1.06 42.23 10.82
C ILE A 434 -1.58 43.09 9.66
N GLY A 435 -1.42 44.39 9.79
CA GLY A 435 -2.01 45.36 8.88
C GLY A 435 -0.97 46.23 8.20
N ILE A 436 -1.12 46.41 6.90
CA ILE A 436 -0.41 47.45 6.14
C ILE A 436 -1.46 48.42 5.60
N ASN A 437 -1.36 49.69 5.97
CA ASN A 437 -2.31 50.72 5.61
C ASN A 437 -1.59 51.88 4.89
N GLY A 438 -2.05 52.25 3.70
CA GLY A 438 -1.49 53.35 2.92
C GLY A 438 -0.42 52.94 1.90
N GLY A 439 0.50 53.86 1.60
CA GLY A 439 1.53 53.73 0.57
C GLY A 439 2.82 53.05 1.04
N GLY A 440 2.78 52.37 2.19
CA GLY A 440 3.94 51.72 2.77
C GLY A 440 4.51 50.63 1.88
N GLU A 441 5.84 50.59 1.80
CA GLU A 441 6.61 49.50 1.18
C GLU A 441 7.03 48.56 2.32
N SER A 442 6.36 47.43 2.45
CA SER A 442 6.93 46.32 3.22
C SER A 442 7.90 45.62 2.29
N GLY A 443 9.20 45.71 2.57
CA GLY A 443 10.23 45.10 1.74
C GLY A 443 10.17 43.57 1.75
N ASN A 444 11.35 42.96 1.69
CA ASN A 444 11.47 41.50 1.66
C ASN A 444 11.30 40.86 3.06
N VAL A 445 10.12 40.32 3.41
CA VAL A 445 9.82 39.81 4.77
C VAL A 445 9.12 38.46 4.78
N PHE A 446 9.50 37.60 5.73
CA PHE A 446 8.72 36.42 6.12
C PHE A 446 7.91 36.72 7.37
N ILE A 447 6.61 36.41 7.36
CA ILE A 447 5.69 36.59 8.48
C ILE A 447 5.00 35.27 8.77
N HIS A 448 5.09 34.79 10.01
CA HIS A 448 4.38 33.61 10.50
C HIS A 448 3.65 33.95 11.80
N ALA A 449 2.35 34.17 11.71
CA ALA A 449 1.47 34.52 12.82
C ALA A 449 0.12 33.80 12.69
N PRO A 450 0.05 32.50 13.04
CA PRO A 450 -1.12 31.63 12.80
C PRO A 450 -2.43 32.08 13.43
N ASN A 451 -2.40 33.03 14.36
CA ASN A 451 -3.57 33.59 15.04
C ASN A 451 -4.02 34.93 14.46
N ALA A 452 -3.22 35.52 13.57
CA ALA A 452 -3.47 36.86 13.06
C ALA A 452 -4.42 36.87 11.87
N ASN A 453 -5.25 37.90 11.80
CA ASN A 453 -5.90 38.32 10.56
C ASN A 453 -4.97 39.32 9.88
N ALA A 454 -4.54 39.03 8.65
CA ALA A 454 -3.67 39.94 7.92
C ALA A 454 -4.38 40.62 6.77
N GLY A 455 -3.88 41.78 6.36
CA GLY A 455 -4.31 42.39 5.12
C GLY A 455 -3.59 43.68 4.82
N VAL A 456 -3.80 44.14 3.58
CA VAL A 456 -3.28 45.39 3.10
C VAL A 456 -4.45 46.27 2.66
N ASN A 457 -4.49 47.47 3.22
CA ASN A 457 -5.48 48.49 2.94
C ASN A 457 -4.80 49.77 2.44
N GLY A 458 -4.55 49.85 1.14
CA GLY A 458 -3.91 51.02 0.54
C GLY A 458 -3.03 50.64 -0.64
N GLY A 459 -2.82 51.60 -1.54
CA GLY A 459 -2.07 51.41 -2.78
C GLY A 459 -0.93 52.41 -2.91
N GLY A 460 0.23 52.03 -2.39
CA GLY A 460 1.48 52.63 -2.84
C GLY A 460 1.72 52.28 -4.32
N SER A 461 2.43 53.15 -5.04
CA SER A 461 2.83 52.93 -6.44
C SER A 461 3.91 51.85 -6.61
N SER A 462 4.39 51.28 -5.51
CA SER A 462 5.41 50.24 -5.45
C SER A 462 4.75 48.86 -5.57
N TYR A 463 5.09 48.14 -6.63
CA TYR A 463 4.67 46.76 -6.89
C TYR A 463 5.90 45.87 -6.91
N PRO A 464 6.02 44.81 -6.08
CA PRO A 464 5.12 44.36 -5.01
C PRO A 464 5.09 45.25 -3.75
N ASN A 465 3.95 45.25 -3.03
CA ASN A 465 3.84 45.86 -1.69
C ASN A 465 4.49 45.03 -0.57
N ILE A 466 4.63 43.71 -0.77
CA ILE A 466 5.29 42.77 0.14
C ILE A 466 6.04 41.74 -0.69
N SER A 467 7.35 41.62 -0.53
CA SER A 467 8.11 40.51 -1.13
C SER A 467 8.40 39.47 -0.04
N GLY A 468 7.97 38.22 -0.18
CA GLY A 468 8.17 37.17 0.81
C GLY A 468 6.90 36.38 1.13
N SER A 469 6.89 35.61 2.22
CA SER A 469 5.78 34.72 2.60
C SER A 469 5.02 35.23 3.81
N ILE A 470 3.70 35.07 3.80
CA ILE A 470 2.82 35.40 4.92
C ILE A 470 1.98 34.18 5.29
N TRP A 471 2.15 33.68 6.52
CA TRP A 471 1.41 32.54 7.06
C TRP A 471 0.58 33.01 8.26
N VAL A 472 -0.74 33.05 8.10
CA VAL A 472 -1.66 33.74 9.03
C VAL A 472 -3.01 33.03 9.10
N LYS A 473 -3.83 33.32 10.10
CA LYS A 473 -5.13 32.65 10.27
C LYS A 473 -6.06 32.92 9.08
N SER A 474 -6.22 34.19 8.74
CA SER A 474 -7.11 34.65 7.68
C SER A 474 -6.53 35.87 6.96
N TRP A 475 -7.04 36.11 5.76
CA TRP A 475 -6.69 37.28 4.96
C TRP A 475 -7.89 38.19 4.76
N GLY A 476 -7.75 39.49 5.01
CA GLY A 476 -8.68 40.53 4.58
C GLY A 476 -9.70 41.04 5.59
N LYS A 477 -10.12 40.25 6.59
CA LYS A 477 -11.11 40.72 7.59
C LYS A 477 -10.68 42.01 8.29
N GLY A 478 -11.37 43.11 7.98
CA GLY A 478 -11.11 44.44 8.52
C GLY A 478 -10.04 45.25 7.77
N TRP A 479 -9.52 44.72 6.65
CA TRP A 479 -8.40 45.31 5.89
C TRP A 479 -8.61 45.31 4.35
N SER A 480 -9.57 44.57 3.80
CA SER A 480 -9.66 44.21 2.35
C SER A 480 -10.40 45.18 1.41
N ASN A 481 -10.15 46.50 1.48
CA ASN A 481 -10.74 47.46 0.52
C ASN A 481 -9.72 48.13 -0.41
N SER A 482 -8.52 47.56 -0.56
CA SER A 482 -7.50 48.13 -1.46
C SER A 482 -7.93 48.03 -2.94
N ASN A 483 -7.65 49.08 -3.71
CA ASN A 483 -7.80 49.09 -5.18
C ASN A 483 -6.53 48.65 -5.90
N SER A 484 -5.45 48.41 -5.15
CA SER A 484 -4.12 48.09 -5.66
C SER A 484 -3.83 46.62 -5.38
N GLY A 485 -3.56 45.86 -6.42
CA GLY A 485 -3.07 44.49 -6.30
C GLY A 485 -1.81 44.47 -5.46
N VAL A 486 -1.94 44.10 -4.20
CA VAL A 486 -0.82 43.57 -3.42
C VAL A 486 -0.23 42.46 -4.27
N LEU A 487 1.09 42.34 -4.35
CA LEU A 487 1.71 41.17 -4.89
C LEU A 487 2.54 40.61 -3.76
N VAL A 488 2.07 39.57 -3.09
CA VAL A 488 2.93 38.78 -2.21
C VAL A 488 3.69 37.82 -3.12
N ALA A 489 4.91 38.17 -3.49
CA ALA A 489 5.76 37.31 -4.32
C ALA A 489 6.78 36.62 -3.41
N ASN A 490 6.84 35.29 -3.42
CA ASN A 490 7.93 34.59 -2.73
C ASN A 490 8.57 33.50 -3.58
N PRO A 491 9.88 33.59 -3.83
CA PRO A 491 10.67 32.49 -4.38
C PRO A 491 11.38 31.63 -3.30
N GLY A 492 11.29 31.98 -2.01
CA GLY A 492 12.01 31.28 -0.94
C GLY A 492 11.49 29.86 -0.68
N LYS A 493 12.32 29.03 -0.07
CA LYS A 493 12.02 27.66 0.32
C LYS A 493 11.58 27.57 1.77
N TYR A 494 10.97 26.46 2.16
CA TYR A 494 10.62 26.24 3.57
C TYR A 494 11.83 26.27 4.50
N ALA A 495 12.98 25.75 4.08
CA ALA A 495 14.20 25.74 4.89
C ALA A 495 14.81 27.14 5.10
N ASP A 496 14.49 28.10 4.23
CA ASP A 496 14.94 29.48 4.40
C ASP A 496 14.12 30.20 5.52
N TYR A 497 13.03 29.57 5.93
CA TYR A 497 12.12 30.02 6.99
C TYR A 497 12.16 29.05 8.18
N LEU A 498 11.50 29.43 9.26
CA LEU A 498 11.44 28.63 10.50
C LEU A 498 12.77 28.51 11.25
N SER A 499 13.75 29.39 10.99
CA SER A 499 15.05 29.36 11.69
C SER A 499 15.72 27.97 11.69
N GLY A 500 15.50 27.18 10.63
CA GLY A 500 16.03 25.80 10.52
C GLY A 500 15.21 24.71 11.22
N GLU A 501 14.02 25.02 11.77
CA GLU A 501 13.13 24.03 12.34
C GLU A 501 12.47 23.15 11.26
N THR A 502 12.37 21.85 11.53
CA THR A 502 11.74 20.86 10.64
C THR A 502 10.23 20.99 10.60
N ARG A 503 9.62 20.85 9.41
CA ARG A 503 8.17 20.89 9.23
C ARG A 503 7.52 19.52 9.39
N GLN A 504 6.33 19.51 9.99
CA GLN A 504 5.45 18.34 10.01
C GLN A 504 4.59 18.31 8.75
N LYS A 505 4.79 17.28 7.91
CA LYS A 505 3.86 16.98 6.82
C LYS A 505 2.91 15.86 7.28
N PRO A 506 1.60 15.96 7.06
CA PRO A 506 0.71 14.82 7.22
C PRO A 506 1.25 13.65 6.38
N LYS A 507 1.38 12.46 6.98
CA LYS A 507 1.69 11.25 6.21
C LYS A 507 0.64 11.16 5.10
N SER A 508 1.09 11.10 3.84
CA SER A 508 0.17 11.00 2.71
C SER A 508 -0.74 9.80 2.95
N SER A 509 -2.05 10.00 2.90
CA SER A 509 -3.01 8.90 3.02
C SER A 509 -3.04 8.03 1.76
N THR A 510 -2.15 8.28 0.79
CA THR A 510 -1.93 7.35 -0.33
C THR A 510 -1.39 6.06 0.26
N PRO A 511 -2.10 4.93 0.14
CA PRO A 511 -1.57 3.64 0.55
C PRO A 511 -0.22 3.42 -0.15
N GLU A 512 0.81 3.05 0.60
CA GLU A 512 2.01 2.50 -0.03
C GLU A 512 1.60 1.29 -0.89
N PRO A 513 2.23 1.07 -2.06
CA PRO A 513 1.89 -0.07 -2.90
C PRO A 513 2.02 -1.36 -2.08
N ILE A 514 0.94 -2.13 -2.02
CA ILE A 514 0.91 -3.43 -1.34
C ILE A 514 1.98 -4.29 -2.01
N THR A 515 3.07 -4.55 -1.30
CA THR A 515 4.14 -5.43 -1.76
C THR A 515 3.90 -6.80 -1.14
N THR A 516 3.34 -7.72 -1.92
CA THR A 516 3.15 -9.10 -1.48
C THR A 516 4.50 -9.82 -1.57
N THR A 517 5.19 -9.99 -0.44
CA THR A 517 6.46 -10.72 -0.41
C THR A 517 6.19 -12.21 -0.18
N TYR A 518 6.47 -13.05 -1.18
CA TYR A 518 6.28 -14.50 -1.10
C TYR A 518 7.55 -15.18 -0.58
N ASN A 519 7.51 -15.71 0.65
CA ASN A 519 8.61 -16.50 1.20
C ASN A 519 8.17 -17.97 1.36
N ASN A 520 8.78 -18.87 0.58
CA ASN A 520 8.78 -20.33 0.75
C ASN A 520 7.43 -21.09 0.62
N VAL A 521 6.93 -21.26 -0.60
CA VAL A 521 6.03 -22.38 -0.93
C VAL A 521 6.89 -23.63 -1.13
N GLY A 522 7.11 -24.45 -0.11
CA GLY A 522 8.07 -25.56 -0.29
C GLY A 522 8.23 -26.62 0.79
N LYS A 523 7.38 -26.72 1.81
CA LYS A 523 7.50 -27.83 2.79
C LYS A 523 6.29 -28.75 2.76
N VAL A 524 6.46 -29.90 2.10
CA VAL A 524 5.57 -31.05 2.23
C VAL A 524 5.72 -31.61 3.63
N SER A 525 4.68 -31.50 4.45
CA SER A 525 4.72 -31.95 5.84
C SER A 525 4.30 -33.40 5.99
N ASN A 526 3.34 -33.87 5.18
CA ASN A 526 2.66 -35.15 5.38
C ASN A 526 2.27 -35.85 4.07
N PHE A 527 2.34 -37.18 4.07
CA PHE A 527 1.87 -38.04 2.98
C PHE A 527 0.81 -38.99 3.51
N THR A 528 -0.35 -39.05 2.85
CA THR A 528 -1.36 -40.08 3.14
C THR A 528 -1.56 -40.96 1.92
N ARG A 529 -1.06 -42.19 1.99
CA ARG A 529 -1.29 -43.21 0.95
C ARG A 529 -2.68 -43.79 1.15
N GLN A 530 -3.57 -43.61 0.18
CA GLN A 530 -4.82 -44.36 0.11
C GLN A 530 -4.67 -45.39 -1.01
N PRO A 531 -4.52 -46.69 -0.72
CA PRO A 531 -4.65 -47.70 -1.76
C PRO A 531 -6.07 -47.57 -2.33
N ILE A 532 -6.20 -47.41 -3.64
CA ILE A 532 -7.49 -47.59 -4.29
C ILE A 532 -7.84 -49.05 -4.01
N SER A 533 -8.78 -49.30 -3.09
CA SER A 533 -9.41 -50.61 -3.00
C SER A 533 -9.96 -50.85 -4.40
N SER A 534 -9.43 -51.86 -5.09
CA SER A 534 -9.86 -52.24 -6.44
C SER A 534 -11.36 -52.04 -6.54
N ASN A 535 -11.80 -51.08 -7.37
CA ASN A 535 -13.21 -50.98 -7.71
C ASN A 535 -13.66 -52.38 -8.17
N LYS A 536 -14.80 -52.82 -7.63
CA LYS A 536 -15.54 -53.96 -8.15
C LYS A 536 -15.76 -53.85 -9.65
#